data_AF-A0A8C6T291-F1
#
_entry.id   AF-A0A8C6T291-F1
#
_cell.length_a   1.000
_cell.length_b   1.000
_cell.length_c   1.000
_cell.angle_alpha   90.00
_cell.angle_beta   90.00
_cell.angle_gamma   90.00
#
_symmetry.space_group_name_H-M   'P 1'
#
loop_
_entity.id
_entity.type
_entity.pdbx_description
1 polymer ?
#
loop_
_entity_poly.entity_id
_entity_poly.type
_entity_poly.pdbx_seq_one_letter_code
_entity_poly.pdbx_strand_id
1 'polypeptide(L)'
;LNMIISYYSVTNGGKTTLTNKLIKTLPNCCVVHQDDFLKKPDQIEVGDDGYKQWDVITALDMEAMTNTVKGWMENPVKFARSHGIPLAPLSEVTDPENQTHILIVEGFLLYNFAPARCFSKSYYITIPYEECKRRRSERNVN
;
A
#
# COMPACT_ATOMS: atom_id res chain seq x y z
N LEU A 1 -1.73 -14.07 14.94
CA LEU A 1 -0.41 -13.51 14.51
C LEU A 1 -0.66 -12.39 13.50
N ASN A 2 -0.10 -11.20 13.68
CA ASN A 2 -0.30 -10.10 12.73
C ASN A 2 1.00 -9.84 11.95
N MET A 3 0.92 -9.82 10.63
CA MET A 3 2.06 -9.49 9.76
C MET A 3 1.77 -8.26 8.93
N ILE A 4 2.71 -7.33 8.89
CA ILE A 4 2.67 -6.19 7.96
C ILE A 4 3.78 -6.39 6.93
N ILE A 5 3.41 -6.53 5.67
CA ILE A 5 4.32 -6.74 4.56
C ILE A 5 4.28 -5.50 3.68
N SER A 6 5.46 -4.95 3.37
CA SER A 6 5.57 -3.77 2.54
C SER A 6 6.13 -4.10 1.16
N TYR A 7 5.50 -3.58 0.12
CA TYR A 7 5.95 -3.68 -1.27
C TYR A 7 6.25 -2.31 -1.84
N TYR A 8 7.52 -2.13 -2.17
CA TYR A 8 8.08 -0.89 -2.68
C TYR A 8 8.48 -1.08 -4.13
N SER A 9 8.38 -0.03 -4.92
CA SER A 9 8.88 -0.03 -6.29
C SER A 9 8.81 1.38 -6.86
N VAL A 10 9.61 1.62 -7.88
CA VAL A 10 9.42 2.73 -8.81
C VAL A 10 7.98 2.75 -9.36
N THR A 11 7.59 3.92 -9.88
CA THR A 11 6.33 4.05 -10.62
C THR A 11 6.25 3.02 -11.75
N ASN A 12 5.06 2.49 -12.01
CA ASN A 12 4.83 1.45 -13.03
C ASN A 12 5.66 0.14 -12.86
N GLY A 13 6.23 -0.12 -11.68
CA GLY A 13 7.00 -1.34 -11.39
C GLY A 13 6.17 -2.63 -11.18
N GLY A 14 4.84 -2.55 -11.20
CA GLY A 14 3.95 -3.72 -11.11
C GLY A 14 3.49 -4.10 -9.69
N LYS A 15 3.67 -3.21 -8.70
CA LYS A 15 3.24 -3.41 -7.30
C LYS A 15 1.78 -3.85 -7.18
N THR A 16 0.87 -3.03 -7.70
CA THR A 16 -0.58 -3.26 -7.59
C THR A 16 -1.01 -4.56 -8.27
N THR A 17 -0.34 -4.95 -9.36
CA THR A 17 -0.58 -6.25 -10.00
C THR A 17 -0.15 -7.42 -9.11
N LEU A 18 1.00 -7.31 -8.45
CA LEU A 18 1.48 -8.31 -7.50
C LEU A 18 0.55 -8.42 -6.29
N THR A 19 0.20 -7.30 -5.67
CA THR A 19 -0.65 -7.28 -4.47
C THR A 19 -2.07 -7.76 -4.76
N ASN A 20 -2.65 -7.40 -5.91
CA ASN A 20 -3.93 -7.96 -6.36
C ASN A 20 -3.93 -9.48 -6.58
N LYS A 21 -2.78 -10.08 -6.87
CA LYS A 21 -2.63 -11.55 -6.90
C LYS A 21 -2.52 -12.10 -5.48
N LEU A 22 -1.71 -11.47 -4.64
CA LEU A 22 -1.51 -11.91 -3.25
C LEU A 22 -2.81 -11.91 -2.44
N ILE A 23 -3.66 -10.88 -2.55
CA ILE A 23 -4.93 -10.84 -1.81
C ILE A 23 -5.90 -11.97 -2.18
N LYS A 24 -5.79 -12.50 -3.39
CA LYS A 24 -6.64 -13.61 -3.85
C LYS A 24 -6.15 -14.96 -3.35
N THR A 25 -4.90 -15.02 -2.90
CA THR A 25 -4.23 -16.26 -2.47
C THR A 25 -4.06 -16.32 -0.95
N LEU A 26 -3.92 -15.16 -0.29
CA LEU A 26 -3.69 -15.07 1.15
C LEU A 26 -5.02 -14.85 1.90
N PRO A 27 -5.37 -15.68 2.89
CA PRO A 27 -6.54 -15.44 3.73
C PRO A 27 -6.33 -14.20 4.61
N ASN A 28 -7.42 -13.56 5.02
CA ASN A 28 -7.42 -12.46 5.99
C ASN A 28 -6.43 -11.32 5.63
N CYS A 29 -6.31 -11.03 4.33
CA CYS A 29 -5.35 -10.10 3.78
C CYS A 29 -6.03 -8.78 3.40
N CYS A 30 -5.52 -7.67 3.93
CA CYS A 30 -5.92 -6.30 3.57
C CYS A 30 -4.79 -5.62 2.79
N VAL A 31 -5.12 -4.61 1.98
CA VAL A 31 -4.12 -3.80 1.27
C VAL A 31 -4.37 -2.32 1.55
N VAL A 32 -3.29 -1.58 1.76
CA VAL A 32 -3.27 -0.12 1.78
C VAL A 32 -2.39 0.33 0.61
N HIS A 33 -2.99 1.03 -0.35
CA HIS A 33 -2.29 1.59 -1.49
C HIS A 33 -1.88 3.04 -1.16
N GLN A 34 -0.58 3.35 -1.25
CA GLN A 34 -0.09 4.71 -1.00
C GLN A 34 -0.73 5.74 -1.95
N ASP A 35 -1.04 5.33 -3.18
CA ASP A 35 -1.65 6.19 -4.21
C ASP A 35 -3.04 6.71 -3.78
N ASP A 36 -3.76 5.99 -2.90
CA ASP A 36 -5.08 6.41 -2.38
C ASP A 36 -4.98 7.64 -1.46
N PHE A 37 -3.77 8.00 -1.03
CA PHE A 37 -3.49 9.14 -0.16
C PHE A 37 -2.87 10.32 -0.91
N LEU A 38 -2.87 10.31 -2.24
CA LEU A 38 -2.46 11.49 -3.02
C LEU A 38 -3.42 12.65 -2.76
N LYS A 39 -2.86 13.82 -2.53
CA LYS A 39 -3.62 15.07 -2.42
C LYS A 39 -4.26 15.41 -3.77
N LYS A 40 -5.27 16.29 -3.74
CA LYS A 40 -5.98 16.71 -4.95
C LYS A 40 -5.05 17.49 -5.88
N PRO A 41 -5.31 17.49 -7.21
CA PRO A 41 -4.43 18.14 -8.19
C PRO A 41 -4.15 19.63 -7.96
N ASP A 42 -5.04 20.35 -7.29
CA ASP A 42 -4.94 21.76 -6.92
C ASP A 42 -4.09 22.01 -5.66
N GLN A 43 -3.81 20.95 -4.89
CA GLN A 43 -2.96 20.97 -3.69
C GLN A 43 -1.53 20.50 -3.98
N ILE A 44 -1.23 20.12 -5.22
CA ILE A 44 0.11 19.71 -5.65
C ILE A 44 0.90 20.93 -6.09
N GLU A 45 2.03 21.14 -5.44
CA GLU A 45 2.96 22.23 -5.76
C GLU A 45 3.55 22.05 -7.15
N VAL A 46 3.81 23.19 -7.82
CA VAL A 46 4.55 23.25 -9.07
C VAL A 46 5.97 23.67 -8.73
N GLY A 47 6.96 22.86 -9.15
CA GLY A 47 8.36 23.14 -8.93
C GLY A 47 8.87 24.28 -9.82
N ASP A 48 10.09 24.73 -9.56
CA ASP A 48 10.76 25.77 -10.36
C ASP A 48 10.97 25.35 -11.84
N ASP A 49 10.94 24.04 -12.10
CA ASP A 49 10.99 23.42 -13.43
C ASP A 49 9.65 23.46 -14.18
N GLY A 50 8.59 23.95 -13.54
CA GLY A 50 7.25 24.03 -14.10
C GLY A 50 6.44 22.73 -14.04
N TYR A 51 6.95 21.67 -13.39
CA TYR A 51 6.26 20.39 -13.26
C TYR A 51 5.57 20.25 -11.90
N LYS A 52 4.40 19.60 -11.90
CA LYS A 52 3.70 19.21 -10.66
C LYS A 52 4.51 18.16 -9.92
N GLN A 53 4.75 18.41 -8.64
CA GLN A 53 5.56 17.56 -7.77
C GLN A 53 4.72 16.42 -7.19
N TRP A 54 4.39 15.43 -8.00
CA TRP A 54 3.60 14.25 -7.56
C TRP A 54 4.45 13.22 -6.81
N ASP A 55 5.72 13.12 -7.16
CA ASP A 55 6.62 12.06 -6.67
C ASP A 55 7.39 12.48 -5.40
N VAL A 56 6.78 13.30 -4.54
CA VAL A 56 7.36 13.77 -3.26
C VAL A 56 6.44 13.50 -2.08
N ILE A 57 7.01 13.39 -0.87
CA ILE A 57 6.25 13.04 0.33
C ILE A 57 5.14 14.05 0.67
N THR A 58 5.35 15.34 0.31
CA THR A 58 4.40 16.42 0.55
C THR A 58 3.17 16.36 -0.35
N ALA A 59 3.21 15.57 -1.43
CA ALA A 59 2.06 15.31 -2.31
C ALA A 59 1.05 14.32 -1.70
N LEU A 60 1.40 13.70 -0.57
CA LEU A 60 0.61 12.65 0.07
C LEU A 60 0.07 13.12 1.43
N ASP A 61 -1.13 12.64 1.79
CA ASP A 61 -1.65 12.68 3.15
C ASP A 61 -1.11 11.50 3.97
N MET A 62 0.16 11.62 4.37
CA MET A 62 0.85 10.58 5.12
C MET A 62 0.33 10.42 6.55
N GLU A 63 -0.38 11.42 7.08
CA GLU A 63 -1.05 11.33 8.38
C GLU A 63 -2.27 10.42 8.28
N ALA A 64 -3.14 10.64 7.28
CA ALA A 64 -4.26 9.76 7.00
C ALA A 64 -3.79 8.32 6.75
N MET A 65 -2.74 8.13 5.93
CA MET A 65 -2.16 6.80 5.68
C MET A 65 -1.66 6.13 6.96
N THR A 66 -0.98 6.89 7.83
CA THR A 66 -0.51 6.39 9.13
C THR A 66 -1.67 5.95 10.01
N ASN A 67 -2.75 6.74 10.06
CA ASN A 67 -3.93 6.44 10.85
C ASN A 67 -4.68 5.20 10.31
N THR A 68 -4.73 5.00 9.00
CA THR A 68 -5.26 3.77 8.38
C THR A 68 -4.48 2.53 8.82
N VAL A 69 -3.14 2.58 8.77
CA VAL A 69 -2.29 1.46 9.22
C VAL A 69 -2.47 1.20 10.72
N LYS A 70 -2.52 2.25 11.54
CA LYS A 70 -2.79 2.12 12.99
C LYS A 70 -4.14 1.50 13.28
N GLY A 71 -5.20 1.93 12.59
CA GLY A 71 -6.54 1.35 12.74
C GLY A 71 -6.57 -0.15 12.40
N TRP A 72 -5.79 -0.59 11.41
CA TRP A 72 -5.61 -2.02 11.15
C TRP A 72 -4.85 -2.72 12.28
N MET A 73 -3.76 -2.11 12.78
CA MET A 73 -2.96 -2.69 13.87
C MET A 73 -3.76 -2.86 15.17
N GLU A 74 -4.68 -1.94 15.47
CA GLU A 74 -5.54 -1.99 16.65
C GLU A 74 -6.53 -3.16 16.58
N ASN A 75 -7.18 -3.37 15.44
CA ASN A 75 -8.13 -4.47 15.26
C ASN A 75 -8.29 -4.86 13.77
N PRO A 76 -7.51 -5.83 13.27
CA PRO A 76 -7.54 -6.25 11.87
C PRO A 76 -8.92 -6.76 11.41
N VAL A 77 -9.66 -7.44 12.29
CA VAL A 77 -10.99 -7.99 11.99
C VAL A 77 -12.01 -6.88 11.82
N LYS A 78 -12.05 -5.92 12.75
CA LYS A 78 -12.93 -4.75 12.66
C LYS A 78 -12.59 -3.91 11.44
N PHE A 79 -11.30 -3.70 11.18
CA PHE A 79 -10.83 -2.97 9.99
C PHE A 79 -11.31 -3.63 8.70
N ALA A 80 -11.09 -4.95 8.54
CA ALA A 80 -11.50 -5.67 7.34
C ALA A 80 -13.02 -5.55 7.11
N ARG A 81 -13.82 -5.75 8.18
CA ARG A 81 -15.29 -5.63 8.12
C ARG A 81 -15.76 -4.23 7.75
N SER A 82 -15.14 -3.18 8.32
CA SER A 82 -15.53 -1.79 8.00
C SER A 82 -15.20 -1.38 6.57
N HIS A 83 -14.25 -2.07 5.92
CA HIS A 83 -13.85 -1.85 4.53
C HIS A 83 -14.45 -2.88 3.56
N GLY A 84 -15.39 -3.73 4.02
CA GLY A 84 -16.05 -4.73 3.17
C GLY A 84 -15.13 -5.85 2.68
N ILE A 85 -13.98 -6.06 3.32
CA ILE A 85 -13.03 -7.11 2.95
C ILE A 85 -13.51 -8.44 3.55
N PRO A 86 -13.73 -9.48 2.72
CA PRO A 86 -14.15 -10.78 3.21
C PRO A 86 -13.04 -11.41 4.06
N LEU A 87 -13.42 -11.94 5.22
CA LEU A 87 -12.54 -12.72 6.10
C LEU A 87 -12.85 -14.21 5.91
N ALA A 88 -11.84 -15.05 6.17
CA ALA A 88 -12.04 -16.50 6.13
C ALA A 88 -13.15 -16.92 7.13
N PRO A 89 -14.02 -17.87 6.77
CA PRO A 89 -15.09 -18.33 7.66
C PRO A 89 -14.51 -18.88 8.98
N LEU A 90 -15.13 -18.50 10.10
CA LEU A 90 -14.77 -19.00 11.44
C LEU A 90 -14.78 -20.54 11.53
N SER A 91 -15.58 -21.21 10.69
CA SER A 91 -15.74 -22.67 10.65
C SER A 91 -14.55 -23.44 10.04
N GLU A 92 -13.66 -22.77 9.29
CA GLU A 92 -12.49 -23.40 8.68
C GLU A 92 -11.24 -23.31 9.58
N VAL A 93 -11.36 -22.72 10.77
CA VAL A 93 -10.22 -22.41 11.63
C VAL A 93 -10.39 -23.06 13.00
N THR A 94 -9.40 -23.87 13.38
CA THR A 94 -9.34 -24.60 14.66
C THR A 94 -9.24 -23.70 15.88
N ASP A 95 -8.82 -22.44 15.71
CA ASP A 95 -8.72 -21.42 16.77
C ASP A 95 -9.01 -20.01 16.19
N PRO A 96 -10.21 -19.44 16.41
CA PRO A 96 -10.59 -18.10 15.98
C PRO A 96 -9.69 -16.98 16.51
N GLU A 97 -9.12 -17.14 17.70
CA GLU A 97 -8.32 -16.10 18.35
C GLU A 97 -6.85 -16.10 17.87
N ASN A 98 -6.40 -17.21 17.27
CA ASN A 98 -5.04 -17.35 16.72
C ASN A 98 -4.94 -17.16 15.20
N GLN A 99 -5.99 -16.62 14.55
CA GLN A 99 -5.93 -16.35 13.11
C GLN A 99 -4.76 -15.42 12.75
N THR A 100 -4.12 -15.73 11.62
CA THR A 100 -3.11 -14.84 11.04
C THR A 100 -3.81 -13.78 10.21
N HIS A 101 -3.51 -12.51 10.48
CA HIS A 101 -3.98 -11.37 9.71
C HIS A 101 -2.80 -10.71 9.00
N ILE A 102 -2.99 -10.37 7.72
CA ILE A 102 -1.94 -9.81 6.88
C ILE A 102 -2.39 -8.42 6.41
N LEU A 103 -1.52 -7.44 6.63
CA LEU A 103 -1.61 -6.14 5.97
C LEU A 103 -0.52 -6.03 4.93
N ILE A 104 -0.91 -5.77 3.69
CA ILE A 104 0.01 -5.35 2.65
C ILE A 104 -0.02 -3.82 2.57
N VAL A 105 1.14 -3.19 2.64
CA VAL A 105 1.29 -1.76 2.38
C VAL A 105 2.13 -1.60 1.12
N GLU A 106 1.56 -1.05 0.05
CA GLU A 106 2.29 -0.84 -1.20
C GLU A 106 2.42 0.64 -1.57
N GLY A 107 3.56 1.00 -2.16
CA GLY A 107 3.84 2.39 -2.51
C GLY A 107 5.21 2.60 -3.13
N PHE A 108 5.53 3.85 -3.44
CA PHE A 108 6.80 4.25 -4.04
C PHE A 108 7.67 5.09 -3.08
N LEU A 109 7.08 5.71 -2.06
CA LEU A 109 7.75 6.53 -1.03
C LEU A 109 7.49 6.03 0.40
N LEU A 110 7.56 4.72 0.64
CA LEU A 110 7.28 4.14 1.95
C LEU A 110 8.49 4.15 2.92
N TYR A 111 9.67 4.59 2.49
CA TYR A 111 10.89 4.57 3.32
C TYR A 111 10.90 5.67 4.39
N ASN A 112 10.19 6.79 4.15
CA ASN A 112 10.00 7.89 5.08
C ASN A 112 8.67 7.79 5.87
N PHE A 113 8.03 6.63 5.84
CA PHE A 113 6.73 6.40 6.47
C PHE A 113 6.91 6.03 7.94
N ALA A 114 6.25 6.73 8.86
CA ALA A 114 6.43 6.51 10.30
C ALA A 114 6.15 5.05 10.75
N PRO A 115 5.11 4.35 10.25
CA PRO A 115 4.89 2.92 10.51
C PRO A 115 5.88 1.96 9.84
N ALA A 116 6.90 2.42 9.10
CA ALA A 116 7.84 1.52 8.43
C ALA A 116 8.59 0.58 9.40
N ARG A 117 8.75 1.00 10.67
CA ARG A 117 9.34 0.15 11.72
C ARG A 117 8.46 -1.03 12.14
N CYS A 118 7.18 -1.01 11.78
CA CYS A 118 6.23 -2.07 12.10
C CYS A 118 6.17 -3.16 11.01
N PHE A 119 6.91 -3.00 9.91
CA PHE A 119 6.92 -3.96 8.81
C PHE A 119 7.67 -5.24 9.21
N SER A 120 6.95 -6.36 9.17
CA SER A 120 7.49 -7.70 9.39
C SER A 120 8.40 -8.14 8.24
N LYS A 121 8.05 -7.74 7.01
CA LYS A 121 8.85 -7.96 5.80
C LYS A 121 8.72 -6.77 4.85
N SER A 122 9.77 -6.54 4.08
CA SER A 122 9.85 -5.47 3.08
C SER A 122 10.46 -6.01 1.79
N TYR A 123 9.79 -5.76 0.68
CA TYR A 123 10.21 -6.18 -0.66
C TYR A 123 10.34 -4.97 -1.57
N TYR A 124 11.48 -4.84 -2.24
CA TYR A 124 11.72 -3.80 -3.23
C TYR A 124 11.75 -4.40 -4.63
N ILE A 125 10.78 -4.00 -5.47
CA ILE A 125 10.69 -4.42 -6.87
C ILE A 125 11.47 -3.41 -7.71
N THR A 126 12.53 -3.89 -8.36
CA THR A 126 13.39 -3.10 -9.25
C THR A 126 13.09 -3.40 -10.71
N ILE A 127 13.08 -2.36 -11.54
CA ILE A 127 13.17 -2.47 -13.00
C ILE A 127 14.24 -1.49 -13.50
N PRO A 128 14.93 -1.80 -14.62
CA PRO A 128 15.89 -0.88 -15.22
C PRO A 128 15.22 0.43 -15.67
N TYR A 129 15.99 1.52 -15.73
CA TYR A 129 15.52 2.85 -16.14
C TYR A 129 14.73 2.82 -17.45
N GLU A 130 15.29 2.20 -18.50
CA GLU A 130 14.66 2.18 -19.83
C GLU A 130 13.30 1.49 -19.81
N GLU A 131 13.17 0.39 -19.08
CA GLU A 131 11.90 -0.32 -18.95
C GLU A 131 10.89 0.48 -18.12
N CYS A 132 11.35 1.15 -17.06
CA CYS A 132 10.51 2.05 -16.27
C CYS A 132 9.97 3.20 -17.11
N LYS A 133 10.83 3.83 -17.90
CA LYS A 133 10.48 4.94 -18.80
C LYS A 133 9.46 4.49 -19.84
N ARG A 134 9.72 3.36 -20.52
CA ARG A 134 8.80 2.78 -21.52
C ARG A 134 7.43 2.50 -20.93
N ARG A 135 7.36 1.84 -19.76
CA ARG A 135 6.08 1.55 -19.09
C ARG A 135 5.37 2.81 -18.62
N ARG A 136 6.11 3.84 -18.20
CA ARG A 136 5.53 5.11 -17.74
C ARG A 136 4.91 5.89 -18.90
N SER A 137 5.53 5.89 -20.08
CA SER A 137 4.98 6.55 -21.27
C SER A 137 3.69 5.92 -21.80
N GLU A 138 3.43 4.65 -21.49
CA GLU A 138 2.23 3.92 -21.94
C GLU A 138 1.02 4.11 -21.02
N ARG A 139 1.21 4.66 -19.82
CA ARG A 139 0.14 4.80 -18.82
C ARG A 139 -0.40 6.23 -18.81
N ASN A 140 -1.68 6.38 -19.12
CA ASN A 140 -2.40 7.63 -18.89
C ASN A 140 -2.66 7.79 -17.38
N VAL A 141 -2.32 8.96 -16.86
CA VAL A 141 -2.65 9.38 -15.50
C VAL A 141 -3.69 10.48 -15.68
N ASN A 142 -4.96 10.14 -15.42
CA ASN A 142 -6.07 11.09 -15.49
C ASN A 142 -6.15 11.93 -14.23
#